data_AF-A0A1V6C6Z1-F1
#
_entry.id   AF-A0A1V6C6Z1-F1
#
_cell.length_a   1.000
_cell.length_b   1.000
_cell.length_c   1.000
_cell.angle_alpha   90.00
_cell.angle_beta   90.00
_cell.angle_gamma   90.00
#
_symmetry.space_group_name_H-M   'P 1'
#
loop_
_entity.id
_entity.type
_entity.pdbx_description
1 polymer ?
#
loop_
_entity_poly.entity_id
_entity_poly.type
_entity_poly.pdbx_seq_one_letter_code
_entity_poly.pdbx_strand_id
1 'polypeptide(L)'
;MVLFRNIMVTVVIIAGIGMVFGYIVSSPKASGLGAIGGTAQKFKVRKSRDLFLDKLILWSALIFGICAFVLSIVDPSIWTM
;
A
#
# COMPACT_ATOMS: atom_id res chain seq x y z
N MET A 1 22.52 0.23 -16.45
CA MET A 1 21.81 -0.57 -15.42
C MET A 1 21.62 0.18 -14.11
N VAL A 2 22.65 0.83 -13.54
CA VAL A 2 22.56 1.54 -12.24
C VAL A 2 21.47 2.63 -12.20
N LEU A 3 21.35 3.45 -13.26
CA LEU A 3 20.33 4.52 -13.32
C LEU A 3 18.90 3.96 -13.27
N PHE A 4 18.62 2.90 -14.02
CA PHE A 4 17.31 2.24 -14.07
C PHE A 4 16.94 1.64 -12.70
N ARG A 5 17.90 0.99 -12.04
CA ARG A 5 17.73 0.46 -10.68
C ARG A 5 17.39 1.57 -9.69
N ASN A 6 18.12 2.68 -9.73
CA ASN A 6 17.88 3.82 -8.84
C ASN A 6 16.47 4.40 -9.03
N ILE A 7 16.01 4.54 -10.27
CA ILE A 7 14.65 5.02 -10.57
C ILE A 7 13.60 4.06 -9.99
N MET A 8 13.73 2.76 -10.23
CA MET A 8 12.81 1.74 -9.72
C MET A 8 12.76 1.74 -8.19
N VAL A 9 13.90 1.81 -7.52
CA VAL A 9 13.99 1.88 -6.06
C VAL A 9 13.33 3.15 -5.52
N THR A 10 13.57 4.30 -6.15
CA THR A 10 12.91 5.56 -5.76
C THR A 10 11.39 5.47 -5.88
N VAL A 11 10.87 4.88 -6.95
CA VAL A 11 9.42 4.69 -7.15
C VAL A 11 8.83 3.78 -6.08
N VAL A 12 9.51 2.68 -5.73
CA VAL A 12 9.10 1.76 -4.66
C VAL A 12 9.05 2.47 -3.30
N ILE A 13 10.06 3.29 -2.98
CA ILE A 13 10.10 4.05 -1.73
C ILE A 13 8.94 5.06 -1.66
N ILE A 14 8.69 5.80 -2.74
CA ILE A 14 7.60 6.79 -2.78
C ILE A 14 6.23 6.10 -2.65
N ALA A 15 6.03 4.98 -3.36
CA ALA A 15 4.80 4.20 -3.26
C ALA A 15 4.60 3.62 -1.85
N GLY A 16 5.69 3.17 -1.20
CA GLY A 16 5.69 2.70 0.19
C GLY A 16 5.28 3.80 1.17
N ILE A 17 5.85 5.00 1.05
CA ILE A 17 5.48 6.16 1.87
C ILE A 17 3.99 6.50 1.68
N GLY A 18 3.50 6.49 0.43
CA GLY A 18 2.09 6.74 0.11
C GLY A 18 1.15 5.73 0.76
N MET A 19 1.52 4.45 0.78
CA MET A 19 0.76 3.42 1.49
C MET A 19 0.76 3.65 3.00
N VAL A 20 1.92 3.88 3.62
CA VAL A 20 2.03 4.12 5.06
C VAL A 20 1.17 5.31 5.48
N PHE A 21 1.27 6.42 4.75
CA PHE A 21 0.41 7.58 4.98
C PHE A 21 -1.07 7.24 4.82
N GLY A 22 -1.41 6.50 3.76
CA GLY A 22 -2.78 6.07 3.52
C GLY A 22 -3.36 5.26 4.68
N TYR A 23 -2.59 4.33 5.23
CA TYR A 23 -3.00 3.51 6.38
C TYR A 23 -3.10 4.31 7.67
N ILE A 24 -2.16 5.22 7.94
CA ILE A 24 -2.19 6.06 9.15
C ILE A 24 -3.39 7.01 9.13
N VAL A 25 -3.70 7.60 7.98
CA VAL A 25 -4.81 8.55 7.82
C VAL A 25 -6.16 7.82 7.75
N SER A 26 -6.17 6.57 7.31
CA SER A 26 -7.37 5.73 7.31
C SER A 26 -7.79 5.41 8.74
N SER A 27 -8.90 6.00 9.19
CA SER A 27 -9.44 5.73 10.52
C SER A 27 -9.83 4.24 10.65
N PRO A 28 -9.50 3.57 11.78
CA PRO A 28 -9.84 2.16 11.96
C PRO A 28 -11.34 1.97 11.82
N LYS A 29 -11.76 1.22 10.78
CA LYS A 29 -13.18 1.06 10.44
C LYS A 29 -13.97 0.34 11.54
N ALA A 30 -13.28 -0.30 12.50
CA ALA A 30 -13.84 -0.84 13.73
C ALA A 30 -12.78 -0.85 14.84
N SER A 31 -12.92 0.03 15.84
CA SER A 31 -12.11 0.00 17.07
C SER A 31 -12.89 -0.76 18.13
N GLY A 32 -12.49 -2.00 18.42
CA GLY A 32 -13.08 -2.86 19.44
C GLY A 32 -12.92 -4.35 19.14
N LEU A 33 -12.91 -5.21 20.16
CA LEU A 33 -12.70 -6.67 20.03
C LEU A 33 -13.76 -7.35 19.11
N GLY A 34 -14.96 -6.77 18.98
CA GLY A 34 -16.00 -7.20 18.04
C GLY A 34 -15.73 -6.88 16.56
N ALA A 35 -14.66 -6.13 16.25
CA ALA A 35 -14.20 -5.85 14.89
C ALA A 35 -13.57 -7.07 14.20
N ILE A 36 -13.02 -7.99 14.99
CA ILE A 36 -12.20 -9.12 14.52
C ILE A 36 -13.08 -10.33 14.12
N GLY A 37 -14.39 -10.29 14.43
CA GLY A 37 -15.31 -11.43 14.27
C GLY A 37 -16.48 -11.24 13.29
N GLY A 38 -16.57 -10.13 12.56
CA GLY A 38 -17.43 -10.06 11.36
C GLY A 38 -18.94 -10.09 11.59
N THR A 39 -19.49 -9.61 12.71
CA THR A 39 -20.94 -9.31 12.80
C THR A 39 -21.22 -7.85 12.44
N ALA A 40 -20.99 -7.51 11.17
CA ALA A 40 -21.15 -6.14 10.67
C ALA A 40 -22.45 -5.98 9.85
N GLN A 41 -23.60 -6.03 10.51
CA GLN A 41 -24.82 -5.45 9.96
C GLN A 41 -24.79 -3.92 10.22
N LYS A 42 -23.90 -3.19 9.54
CA LYS A 42 -23.90 -1.72 9.60
C LYS A 42 -23.73 -1.16 8.21
N PHE A 43 -24.81 -0.61 7.69
CA PHE A 43 -24.84 0.41 6.63
C PHE A 43 -24.01 1.61 7.08
N LYS A 44 -22.68 1.47 7.03
CA LYS A 44 -21.73 2.55 7.30
C LYS A 44 -21.62 3.32 5.99
N VAL A 45 -22.28 4.47 5.91
CA VAL A 45 -22.11 5.44 4.82
C VAL A 45 -20.60 5.69 4.70
N ARG A 46 -19.97 5.12 3.67
CA ARG A 46 -18.54 5.30 3.44
C ARG A 46 -18.33 6.77 3.13
N LYS A 47 -17.63 7.48 4.00
CA LYS A 47 -17.27 8.87 3.77
C LYS A 47 -16.43 8.92 2.50
N SER A 48 -16.70 9.84 1.57
CA SER A 48 -15.99 9.92 0.28
C SER A 48 -14.47 9.98 0.43
N ARG A 49 -13.99 10.51 1.55
CA ARG A 49 -12.58 10.49 1.95
C ARG A 49 -12.02 9.07 2.09
N ASP A 50 -12.72 8.18 2.78
CA ASP A 50 -12.27 6.80 2.99
C ASP A 50 -12.25 6.00 1.68
N LEU A 51 -13.15 6.31 0.75
CA LEU A 51 -13.15 5.72 -0.61
C LEU A 51 -11.94 6.19 -1.43
N PHE A 52 -11.54 7.45 -1.29
CA PHE A 52 -10.35 7.98 -1.94
C PHE A 52 -9.07 7.35 -1.36
N LEU A 53 -8.98 7.25 -0.03
CA LEU A 53 -7.86 6.60 0.65
C LEU A 53 -7.76 5.10 0.30
N ASP A 54 -8.88 4.36 0.26
CA ASP A 54 -8.89 2.96 -0.19
C ASP A 54 -8.34 2.83 -1.61
N LYS A 55 -8.75 3.70 -2.54
CA LYS A 55 -8.24 3.69 -3.92
C LYS A 55 -6.77 4.07 -3.99
N LEU A 56 -6.34 5.09 -3.25
CA LEU A 56 -4.95 5.53 -3.20
C LEU A 56 -4.03 4.41 -2.69
N ILE A 57 -4.44 3.73 -1.62
CA ILE A 57 -3.72 2.57 -1.07
C ILE A 57 -3.69 1.43 -2.08
N LEU A 58 -4.81 1.13 -2.74
CA LEU A 58 -4.87 0.07 -3.74
C LEU A 58 -3.90 0.32 -4.91
N TRP A 59 -3.93 1.53 -5.48
CA TRP A 59 -3.07 1.89 -6.61
C TRP A 59 -1.59 1.94 -6.22
N SER A 60 -1.28 2.49 -5.04
CA SER A 60 0.10 2.51 -4.52
C SER A 60 0.62 1.10 -4.22
N ALA A 61 -0.20 0.22 -3.67
CA ALA A 61 0.15 -1.19 -3.44
C ALA A 61 0.38 -1.94 -4.75
N LEU A 62 -0.43 -1.70 -5.76
CA LEU A 62 -0.29 -2.33 -7.07
C LEU A 62 1.01 -1.89 -7.75
N ILE A 63 1.30 -0.59 -7.76
CA ILE A 63 2.54 -0.04 -8.33
C ILE A 63 3.75 -0.57 -7.55
N PHE A 64 3.69 -0.57 -6.22
CA PHE A 64 4.73 -1.12 -5.36
C PHE A 64 5.00 -2.58 -5.68
N GLY A 65 3.95 -3.41 -5.74
CA GLY A 65 4.08 -4.85 -6.02
C GLY A 65 4.70 -5.12 -7.38
N ILE A 66 4.26 -4.41 -8.42
CA ILE A 66 4.79 -4.57 -9.78
C ILE A 66 6.26 -4.12 -9.84
N CYS A 67 6.59 -2.94 -9.31
CA CYS A 67 7.98 -2.45 -9.31
C CYS A 67 8.90 -3.34 -8.48
N ALA A 68 8.45 -3.82 -7.32
CA ALA A 68 9.22 -4.74 -6.49
C ALA A 68 9.45 -6.09 -7.18
N PHE A 69 8.43 -6.62 -7.87
CA PHE A 69 8.54 -7.86 -8.62
C PHE A 69 9.52 -7.74 -9.79
N VAL A 70 9.41 -6.67 -10.58
CA VAL A 70 10.33 -6.39 -11.69
C VAL A 70 11.76 -6.20 -11.18
N LEU A 71 11.94 -5.46 -10.09
CA LEU A 71 13.26 -5.24 -9.49
C LEU A 71 13.89 -6.54 -8.97
N SER A 72 13.09 -7.41 -8.37
CA SER A 72 13.52 -8.73 -7.88
C SER A 72 14.06 -9.63 -9.00
N ILE A 73 13.44 -9.57 -10.19
CA ILE A 73 13.88 -10.35 -11.36
C ILE A 73 15.11 -9.73 -12.02
N VAL A 74 15.13 -8.40 -12.16
CA VAL A 74 16.17 -7.69 -12.91
C VAL A 74 17.46 -7.56 -12.11
N ASP A 75 17.39 -7.44 -10.78
CA ASP A 75 18.54 -7.24 -9.92
C ASP A 75 18.47 -8.12 -8.66
N PRO A 76 18.75 -9.44 -8.79
CA PRO A 76 18.69 -10.39 -7.68
C PRO A 76 19.74 -10.11 -6.59
N SER A 77 20.72 -9.24 -6.86
CA SER A 77 21.75 -8.82 -5.89
C SER A 77 21.17 -8.09 -4.68
N ILE A 78 19.94 -7.57 -4.80
CA ILE A 78 19.22 -6.89 -3.71
C ILE A 78 18.89 -7.81 -2.53
N TRP A 79 18.82 -9.13 -2.75
CA TRP A 79 18.52 -10.13 -1.72
C TRP A 79 19.78 -10.71 -1.06
N THR A 80 20.96 -10.41 -1.61
CA THR A 80 22.25 -11.00 -1.19
C THR A 80 23.14 -10.04 -0.39
N MET A 81 22.65 -8.84 -0.08
CA MET A 81 23.27 -7.90 0.87
C MET A 81 22.58 -8.00 2.23
#